data_AF-A0A1A0QYS0-F1
#
_entry.id   AF-A0A1A0QYS0-F1
#
_cell.length_a   1.000
_cell.length_b   1.000
_cell.length_c   1.000
_cell.angle_alpha   90.00
_cell.angle_beta   90.00
_cell.angle_gamma   90.00
#
_symmetry.space_group_name_H-M   'P 1'
#
loop_
_entity.id
_entity.type
_entity.pdbx_description
1 polymer ?
#
loop_
_entity_poly.entity_id
_entity_poly.type
_entity_poly.pdbx_seq_one_letter_code
_entity_poly.pdbx_strand_id
1 'polypeptide(L)'
;MSDLSKKPAVTESVGGVAELEKQGPPPSNAYRIWATVGGVFLLVTLYVFTRWVTGPYFEPVSGGPSEPPMYMKIPLLANAVVLWVGLPFALWFFIIRPWIRERRITLDGMLLVSMGLMMFQDPMLNYYSTWCTYNAWLFNQGSWAPYIPGWVAHEEPGHTVPEPLLTNIPGYAYGVLLLTIVGCAIMRKIKNRWPGISNLRLVLVTYAIAFVFDFVMEALIMLPIGFYSYPGAIQSLSFNAGTYYQWPIYEGLMWGGVQTALVCLRFFTDDRGRTVVERGIDRVRGGFVKQQFVRFLAIFGGVSACFFLFYNVPATWLGMHGDAWPEDVQKRSYFNPGICGEGTDRPCPNPDLPLPTKHSGYVNHEGELVLPDGVSIPPVVPIQRPEKG
;
A
#
# COMPACT_ATOMS: atom_id res chain seq x y z
N MET A 1 22.83 -30.46 71.00
CA MET A 1 23.54 -29.90 69.82
C MET A 1 23.40 -30.91 68.69
N SER A 2 22.19 -31.15 68.17
CA SER A 2 21.42 -30.43 67.13
C SER A 2 21.99 -30.55 65.70
N ASP A 3 21.51 -31.61 65.03
CA ASP A 3 20.95 -31.70 63.67
C ASP A 3 21.65 -31.06 62.48
N LEU A 4 22.36 -31.91 61.72
CA LEU A 4 22.71 -31.70 60.31
C LEU A 4 21.57 -32.21 59.41
N SER A 5 20.80 -31.26 58.87
CA SER A 5 19.66 -31.48 57.98
C SER A 5 20.06 -32.11 56.64
N LYS A 6 19.54 -33.31 56.35
CA LYS A 6 19.53 -33.94 55.02
C LYS A 6 18.50 -33.22 54.13
N LYS A 7 18.94 -32.52 53.09
CA LYS A 7 18.07 -32.10 51.97
C LYS A 7 18.10 -33.17 50.87
N PRO A 8 16.95 -33.61 50.33
CA PRO A 8 16.94 -34.50 49.18
C PRO A 8 17.27 -33.71 47.91
N ALA A 9 18.20 -34.23 47.11
CA ALA A 9 18.44 -33.74 45.77
C ALA A 9 17.20 -34.03 44.92
N VAL A 10 16.48 -32.98 44.51
CA VAL A 10 15.41 -33.08 43.52
C VAL A 10 16.09 -33.20 42.15
N THR A 11 16.35 -34.44 41.72
CA THR A 11 16.67 -34.70 40.32
C THR A 11 15.37 -34.63 39.52
N GLU A 12 15.15 -33.53 38.82
CA GLU A 12 14.16 -33.48 37.75
C GLU A 12 14.43 -34.62 36.76
N SER A 13 13.39 -35.41 36.50
CA SER A 13 13.43 -36.49 35.52
C SER A 13 13.74 -35.91 34.14
N VAL A 14 14.84 -36.37 33.55
CA VAL A 14 15.25 -36.09 32.15
C VAL A 14 14.12 -36.41 31.14
N GLY A 15 13.13 -37.22 31.53
CA GLY A 15 11.95 -37.52 30.72
C GLY A 15 11.01 -36.32 30.50
N GLY A 16 10.89 -35.41 31.47
CA GLY A 16 10.00 -34.23 31.35
C GLY A 16 10.54 -33.18 30.37
N VAL A 17 11.87 -33.02 30.30
CA VAL A 17 12.54 -32.14 29.34
C VAL A 17 12.40 -32.68 27.91
N ALA A 18 12.50 -34.01 27.74
CA ALA A 18 12.30 -34.66 26.45
C ALA A 18 10.83 -34.65 25.96
N GLU A 19 9.84 -34.58 26.87
CA GLU A 19 8.43 -34.39 26.51
C GLU A 19 8.10 -32.95 26.13
N LEU A 20 8.73 -31.96 26.79
CA LEU A 20 8.63 -30.54 26.41
C LEU A 20 9.31 -30.25 25.06
N GLU A 21 10.43 -30.91 24.74
CA GLU A 21 11.06 -30.85 23.41
C GLU A 21 10.24 -31.55 22.31
N LYS A 22 9.43 -32.57 22.66
CA LYS A 22 8.53 -33.25 21.73
C LYS A 22 7.24 -32.49 21.42
N GLN A 23 6.85 -31.54 22.25
CA GLN A 23 5.76 -30.62 21.93
C GLN A 23 6.26 -29.55 20.97
N GLY A 24 6.48 -29.96 19.72
CA GLY A 24 6.65 -29.02 18.61
C GLY A 24 5.49 -28.01 18.61
N PRO A 25 5.73 -26.78 18.14
CA PRO A 25 4.74 -25.71 18.20
C PRO A 25 3.39 -26.18 17.65
N PRO A 26 2.26 -25.74 18.25
CA PRO A 26 0.94 -26.25 17.91
C PRO A 26 0.66 -26.14 16.41
N PRO A 27 -0.17 -27.04 15.87
CA PRO A 27 -0.59 -27.04 14.48
C PRO A 27 -1.07 -25.66 13.99
N SER A 28 -0.20 -24.87 13.35
CA SER A 28 -0.61 -23.59 12.78
C SER A 28 -1.31 -23.80 11.43
N ASN A 29 -2.57 -23.37 11.35
CA ASN A 29 -3.34 -23.29 10.11
C ASN A 29 -3.17 -21.94 9.41
N ALA A 30 -2.19 -21.12 9.82
CA ALA A 30 -1.93 -19.79 9.27
C ALA A 30 -1.79 -19.81 7.75
N TYR A 31 -1.05 -20.77 7.19
CA TYR A 31 -0.86 -20.88 5.74
C TYR A 31 -2.18 -21.01 4.96
N ARG A 32 -3.22 -21.64 5.52
CA ARG A 32 -4.52 -21.77 4.84
C ARG A 32 -5.23 -20.42 4.81
N ILE A 33 -5.30 -19.74 5.95
CA ILE A 33 -5.95 -18.45 6.08
C ILE A 33 -5.28 -17.44 5.14
N TRP A 34 -3.95 -17.33 5.23
CA TRP A 34 -3.20 -16.38 4.42
C TRP A 34 -3.20 -16.72 2.93
N ALA A 35 -3.17 -18.01 2.56
CA ALA A 35 -3.30 -18.40 1.16
C ALA A 35 -4.71 -18.11 0.62
N THR A 36 -5.76 -18.24 1.43
CA THR A 36 -7.11 -17.82 1.06
C THR A 36 -7.19 -16.31 0.88
N VAL A 37 -6.64 -15.52 1.81
CA VAL A 37 -6.57 -14.05 1.71
C VAL A 37 -5.82 -13.64 0.46
N GLY A 38 -4.63 -14.21 0.21
CA GLY A 38 -3.86 -13.93 -1.00
C GLY A 38 -4.56 -14.40 -2.28
N GLY A 39 -5.30 -15.50 -2.22
CA GLY A 39 -6.14 -15.96 -3.34
C GLY A 39 -7.26 -14.97 -3.66
N VAL A 40 -7.95 -14.44 -2.65
CA VAL A 40 -8.99 -13.40 -2.82
C VAL A 40 -8.38 -12.14 -3.42
N PHE A 41 -7.29 -11.63 -2.84
CA PHE A 41 -6.60 -10.47 -3.39
C PHE A 41 -6.16 -10.71 -4.83
N LEU A 42 -5.60 -11.88 -5.15
CA LEU A 42 -5.14 -12.20 -6.50
C LEU A 42 -6.31 -12.21 -7.49
N LEU A 43 -7.46 -12.77 -7.11
CA LEU A 43 -8.65 -12.74 -7.94
C LEU A 43 -9.16 -11.32 -8.19
N VAL A 44 -9.16 -10.46 -7.16
CA VAL A 44 -9.51 -9.04 -7.30
C VAL A 44 -8.51 -8.33 -8.21
N THR A 45 -7.21 -8.53 -8.00
CA THR A 45 -6.14 -7.98 -8.85
C THR A 45 -6.34 -8.36 -10.32
N LEU A 46 -6.56 -9.65 -10.60
CA LEU A 46 -6.79 -10.14 -11.97
C LEU A 46 -8.08 -9.57 -12.58
N TYR A 47 -9.16 -9.50 -11.80
CA TYR A 47 -10.43 -8.92 -12.24
C TYR A 47 -10.26 -7.44 -12.63
N VAL A 48 -9.67 -6.64 -11.74
CA VAL A 48 -9.49 -5.19 -11.90
C VAL A 48 -8.56 -4.89 -13.08
N PHE A 49 -7.41 -5.56 -13.18
CA PHE A 49 -6.51 -5.36 -14.32
C PHE A 49 -7.12 -5.80 -15.65
N THR A 50 -7.84 -6.92 -15.68
CA THR A 50 -8.51 -7.38 -16.92
C THR A 50 -9.56 -6.37 -17.36
N ARG A 51 -10.38 -5.87 -16.43
CA ARG A 51 -11.42 -4.87 -16.71
C ARG A 51 -10.84 -3.53 -17.15
N TRP A 52 -9.71 -3.13 -16.58
CA TRP A 52 -9.01 -1.93 -16.98
C TRP A 52 -8.51 -2.04 -18.41
N VAL A 53 -7.65 -3.02 -18.72
CA VAL A 53 -7.06 -3.19 -20.06
C VAL A 53 -8.11 -3.38 -21.17
N THR A 54 -9.26 -3.96 -20.84
CA THR A 54 -10.35 -4.18 -21.81
C THR A 54 -11.43 -3.10 -21.81
N GLY A 55 -11.35 -2.11 -20.91
CA GLY A 55 -12.35 -1.08 -20.72
C GLY A 55 -11.90 0.31 -21.16
N PRO A 56 -12.80 1.31 -21.09
CA PRO A 56 -12.52 2.66 -21.58
C PRO A 56 -11.44 3.41 -20.79
N TYR A 57 -11.20 3.04 -19.53
CA TYR A 57 -10.21 3.70 -18.67
C TYR A 57 -8.74 3.33 -18.98
N PHE A 58 -8.48 2.42 -19.94
CA PHE A 58 -7.12 2.15 -20.42
C PHE A 58 -6.77 3.13 -21.55
N GLU A 59 -6.58 4.39 -21.17
CA GLU A 59 -6.14 5.43 -22.09
C GLU A 59 -5.18 6.41 -21.41
N PRO A 60 -4.26 7.03 -22.15
CA PRO A 60 -3.33 8.00 -21.58
C PRO A 60 -4.08 9.22 -21.02
N VAL A 61 -3.76 9.59 -19.77
CA VAL A 61 -4.23 10.82 -19.16
C VAL A 61 -3.22 11.93 -19.47
N SER A 62 -3.71 13.01 -20.09
CA SER A 62 -2.87 14.15 -20.50
C SER A 62 -2.52 15.04 -19.31
N GLY A 63 -1.27 15.48 -19.22
CA GLY A 63 -0.84 16.46 -18.21
C GLY A 63 -1.32 17.89 -18.45
N GLY A 64 -2.17 18.12 -19.45
CA GLY A 64 -2.77 19.42 -19.75
C GLY A 64 -1.79 20.45 -20.31
N PRO A 65 -2.16 21.75 -20.32
CA PRO A 65 -1.44 22.79 -21.05
C PRO A 65 -0.11 23.22 -20.40
N SER A 66 0.07 22.98 -19.09
CA SER A 66 1.30 23.33 -18.38
C SER A 66 2.29 22.17 -18.38
N GLU A 67 3.53 22.46 -18.76
CA GLU A 67 4.61 21.49 -18.77
C GLU A 67 5.40 21.55 -17.45
N PRO A 68 5.78 20.39 -16.86
CA PRO A 68 6.65 20.41 -15.69
C PRO A 68 7.99 21.10 -16.00
N PRO A 69 8.54 21.87 -15.05
CA PRO A 69 9.84 22.49 -15.21
C PRO A 69 10.96 21.43 -15.29
N MET A 70 12.10 21.80 -15.88
CA MET A 70 13.21 20.86 -16.13
C MET A 70 13.77 20.18 -14.87
N TYR A 71 13.75 20.88 -13.72
CA TYR A 71 14.19 20.30 -12.45
C TYR A 71 13.30 19.17 -11.94
N MET A 72 12.05 19.07 -12.44
CA MET A 72 11.16 17.93 -12.19
C MET A 72 11.40 16.83 -13.24
N LYS A 73 11.40 17.21 -14.53
CA LYS A 73 11.53 16.25 -15.65
C LYS A 73 12.78 15.37 -15.56
N ILE A 74 13.93 15.94 -15.20
CA ILE A 74 15.19 15.20 -15.17
C ILE A 74 15.16 14.09 -14.09
N PRO A 75 14.86 14.38 -12.81
CA PRO A 75 14.68 13.33 -11.80
C PRO A 75 13.59 12.31 -12.14
N LEU A 76 12.46 12.74 -12.69
CA LEU A 76 11.36 11.84 -13.07
C LEU A 76 11.81 10.82 -14.12
N LEU A 77 12.47 11.29 -15.18
CA LEU A 77 13.01 10.44 -16.23
C LEU A 77 14.13 9.53 -15.69
N ALA A 78 15.05 10.10 -14.90
CA ALA A 78 16.15 9.34 -14.30
C ALA A 78 15.62 8.20 -13.42
N ASN A 79 14.59 8.47 -12.60
CA ASN A 79 13.93 7.47 -11.78
C ASN A 79 13.31 6.35 -12.64
N ALA A 80 12.54 6.72 -13.68
CA ALA A 80 11.96 5.73 -14.58
C ALA A 80 13.04 4.85 -15.26
N VAL A 81 14.13 5.45 -15.76
CA VAL A 81 15.23 4.71 -16.40
C VAL A 81 15.91 3.78 -15.40
N VAL A 82 16.24 4.24 -14.20
CA VAL A 82 16.85 3.42 -13.15
C VAL A 82 15.96 2.25 -12.78
N LEU A 83 14.65 2.50 -12.63
CA LEU A 83 13.67 1.48 -12.29
C LEU A 83 13.53 0.40 -13.38
N TRP A 84 13.48 0.79 -14.65
CA TRP A 84 13.38 -0.18 -15.75
C TRP A 84 14.67 -0.94 -16.02
N VAL A 85 15.83 -0.30 -15.92
CA VAL A 85 17.12 -0.98 -16.07
C VAL A 85 17.39 -1.90 -14.88
N GLY A 86 16.97 -1.49 -13.67
CA GLY A 86 17.08 -2.28 -12.45
C GLY A 86 16.19 -3.52 -12.45
N LEU A 87 15.03 -3.48 -13.10
CA LEU A 87 14.05 -4.57 -13.08
C LEU A 87 14.60 -5.92 -13.64
N PRO A 88 15.22 -6.00 -14.83
CA PRO A 88 15.87 -7.22 -15.31
C PRO A 88 16.95 -7.74 -14.36
N PHE A 89 17.72 -6.84 -13.73
CA PHE A 89 18.73 -7.23 -12.76
C PHE A 89 18.10 -7.82 -11.49
N ALA A 90 17.02 -7.22 -10.99
CA ALA A 90 16.26 -7.73 -9.85
C ALA A 90 15.63 -9.10 -10.16
N LEU A 91 15.01 -9.26 -11.32
CA LEU A 91 14.46 -10.54 -11.78
C LEU A 91 15.55 -11.61 -11.91
N TRP A 92 16.71 -11.25 -12.46
CA TRP A 92 17.85 -12.15 -12.56
C TRP A 92 18.36 -12.58 -11.19
N PHE A 93 18.57 -11.63 -10.27
CA PHE A 93 19.18 -11.90 -8.97
C PHE A 93 18.25 -12.63 -8.00
N PHE A 94 16.97 -12.25 -7.94
CA PHE A 94 16.01 -12.76 -6.96
C PHE A 94 15.20 -13.97 -7.45
N ILE A 95 14.99 -14.12 -8.76
CA ILE A 95 14.17 -15.20 -9.32
C ILE A 95 15.02 -16.16 -10.15
N ILE A 96 15.63 -15.68 -11.23
CA ILE A 96 16.24 -16.56 -12.25
C ILE A 96 17.49 -17.28 -11.72
N ARG A 97 18.42 -16.55 -11.10
CA ARG A 97 19.67 -17.12 -10.57
C ARG A 97 19.41 -18.16 -9.47
N PRO A 98 18.55 -17.91 -8.45
CA PRO A 98 18.21 -18.94 -7.46
C PRO A 98 17.45 -20.12 -8.08
N TRP A 99 16.58 -19.87 -9.07
CA TRP A 99 15.90 -20.95 -9.78
C TRP A 99 16.87 -21.87 -10.51
N ILE A 100 17.86 -21.32 -11.22
CA ILE A 100 18.88 -22.10 -11.94
C ILE A 100 19.81 -22.85 -10.98
N ARG A 101 20.27 -22.18 -9.91
CA ARG A 101 21.28 -22.74 -8.99
C ARG A 101 20.71 -23.69 -7.96
N GLU A 102 19.56 -23.36 -7.39
CA GLU A 102 18.99 -24.03 -6.21
C GLU A 102 17.68 -24.77 -6.53
N ARG A 103 17.15 -24.62 -7.75
CA ARG A 103 15.86 -25.18 -8.20
C ARG A 103 14.69 -24.86 -7.25
N ARG A 104 14.76 -23.70 -6.59
CA ARG A 104 13.74 -23.20 -5.67
C ARG A 104 13.51 -21.70 -5.83
N ILE A 105 12.29 -21.26 -5.53
CA ILE A 105 11.97 -19.84 -5.40
C ILE A 105 12.29 -19.43 -3.96
N THR A 106 13.15 -18.42 -3.80
CA THR A 106 13.53 -17.87 -2.51
C THR A 106 12.40 -17.01 -1.93
N LEU A 107 12.46 -16.74 -0.61
CA LEU A 107 11.53 -15.80 0.02
C LEU A 107 11.59 -14.43 -0.66
N ASP A 108 12.79 -13.93 -0.95
CA ASP A 108 12.98 -12.64 -1.62
C ASP A 108 12.38 -12.61 -3.03
N GLY A 109 12.48 -13.71 -3.79
CA GLY A 109 11.81 -13.83 -5.10
C GLY A 109 10.28 -13.83 -4.97
N MET A 110 9.72 -14.48 -3.94
CA MET A 110 8.28 -14.42 -3.67
C MET A 110 7.82 -13.03 -3.21
N LEU A 111 8.62 -12.35 -2.38
CA LEU A 111 8.35 -10.98 -1.94
C LEU A 111 8.41 -10.00 -3.10
N LEU A 112 9.38 -10.14 -4.02
CA LEU A 112 9.48 -9.31 -5.23
C LEU A 112 8.17 -9.32 -6.03
N VAL A 113 7.65 -10.52 -6.33
CA VAL A 113 6.40 -10.67 -7.08
C VAL A 113 5.20 -10.22 -6.24
N SER A 114 5.18 -10.53 -4.94
CA SER A 114 4.09 -10.16 -4.05
C SER A 114 3.95 -8.65 -3.89
N MET A 115 5.05 -7.93 -3.71
CA MET A 115 5.06 -6.48 -3.59
C MET A 115 4.75 -5.80 -4.93
N GLY A 116 5.20 -6.37 -6.05
CA GLY A 116 4.83 -5.87 -7.38
C GLY A 116 3.33 -6.01 -7.65
N LEU A 117 2.72 -7.14 -7.28
CA LEU A 117 1.27 -7.32 -7.40
C LEU A 117 0.50 -6.41 -6.45
N MET A 118 1.00 -6.17 -5.23
CA MET A 118 0.37 -5.32 -4.22
C MET A 118 0.07 -3.89 -4.73
N MET A 119 0.82 -3.41 -5.73
CA MET A 119 0.60 -2.12 -6.40
C MET A 119 -0.85 -1.92 -6.88
N PHE A 120 -1.62 -2.97 -7.18
CA PHE A 120 -3.03 -2.82 -7.57
C PHE A 120 -3.87 -2.06 -6.51
N GLN A 121 -3.42 -2.05 -5.26
CA GLN A 121 -4.08 -1.36 -4.16
C GLN A 121 -3.72 0.12 -4.08
N ASP A 122 -2.71 0.59 -4.82
CA ASP A 122 -2.22 1.97 -4.74
C ASP A 122 -3.32 3.02 -4.93
N PRO A 123 -4.22 2.91 -5.94
CA PRO A 123 -5.29 3.89 -6.08
C PRO A 123 -6.30 3.89 -4.92
N MET A 124 -6.33 2.87 -4.06
CA MET A 124 -7.32 2.80 -2.97
C MET A 124 -7.22 3.96 -1.98
N LEU A 125 -6.10 4.67 -1.94
CA LEU A 125 -5.98 5.91 -1.17
C LEU A 125 -6.94 7.01 -1.66
N ASN A 126 -7.39 6.94 -2.92
CA ASN A 126 -8.33 7.86 -3.56
C ASN A 126 -9.79 7.37 -3.55
N TYR A 127 -10.14 6.37 -2.73
CA TYR A 127 -11.43 5.67 -2.82
C TYR A 127 -12.68 6.57 -2.72
N TYR A 128 -12.64 7.59 -1.86
CA TYR A 128 -13.76 8.52 -1.63
C TYR A 128 -13.59 9.84 -2.38
N SER A 129 -12.36 10.37 -2.38
CA SER A 129 -11.97 11.60 -3.03
C SER A 129 -10.49 11.50 -3.37
N THR A 130 -10.05 12.27 -4.35
CA THR A 130 -8.64 12.30 -4.77
C THR A 130 -7.79 12.94 -3.67
N TRP A 131 -7.11 12.09 -2.91
CA TRP A 131 -6.20 12.43 -1.82
C TRP A 131 -4.76 12.60 -2.31
N CYS A 132 -4.29 11.73 -3.21
CA CYS A 132 -2.98 11.82 -3.89
C CYS A 132 -3.15 11.75 -5.41
N THR A 133 -2.31 12.49 -6.12
CA THR A 133 -2.27 12.50 -7.59
C THR A 133 -0.83 12.45 -8.08
N TYR A 134 -0.55 11.58 -9.03
CA TYR A 134 0.76 11.49 -9.66
C TYR A 134 0.95 12.55 -10.74
N ASN A 135 2.21 12.81 -11.07
CA ASN A 135 2.53 13.69 -12.18
C ASN A 135 2.13 13.02 -13.51
N ALA A 136 1.12 13.57 -14.19
CA ALA A 136 0.58 13.10 -15.46
C ALA A 136 1.61 13.11 -16.61
N TRP A 137 2.74 13.79 -16.46
CA TRP A 137 3.86 13.74 -17.41
C TRP A 137 4.55 12.36 -17.43
N LEU A 138 4.46 11.59 -16.33
CA LEU A 138 4.96 10.22 -16.31
C LEU A 138 4.11 9.33 -17.24
N PHE A 139 4.76 8.32 -17.82
CA PHE A 139 4.06 7.35 -18.66
C PHE A 139 2.97 6.64 -17.85
N ASN A 140 1.72 6.85 -18.27
CA ASN A 140 0.52 6.32 -17.64
C ASN A 140 -0.48 5.81 -18.71
N GLN A 141 -1.46 5.04 -18.28
CA GLN A 141 -2.61 4.59 -19.09
C GLN A 141 -3.89 4.71 -18.25
N GLY A 142 -4.07 5.87 -17.62
CA GLY A 142 -5.17 6.12 -16.69
C GLY A 142 -5.07 5.28 -15.42
N SER A 143 -6.22 4.99 -14.81
CA SER A 143 -6.31 4.19 -13.60
C SER A 143 -7.29 3.03 -13.73
N TRP A 144 -7.02 1.96 -13.00
CA TRP A 144 -7.95 0.85 -12.81
C TRP A 144 -8.92 1.07 -11.63
N ALA A 145 -8.76 2.18 -10.91
CA ALA A 145 -9.53 2.53 -9.72
C ALA A 145 -11.07 2.38 -9.85
N PRO A 146 -11.72 2.78 -10.95
CA PRO A 146 -13.18 2.70 -11.08
C PRO A 146 -13.72 1.26 -11.04
N TYR A 147 -12.88 0.28 -11.34
CA TYR A 147 -13.22 -1.14 -11.31
C TYR A 147 -13.03 -1.79 -9.94
N ILE A 148 -12.43 -1.08 -8.97
CA ILE A 148 -12.33 -1.56 -7.61
C ILE A 148 -13.75 -1.64 -7.02
N PRO A 149 -14.15 -2.79 -6.45
CA PRO A 149 -15.49 -2.95 -5.89
C PRO A 149 -15.84 -1.85 -4.87
N GLY A 150 -16.98 -1.20 -5.09
CA GLY A 150 -17.50 -0.14 -4.24
C GLY A 150 -16.86 1.24 -4.41
N TRP A 151 -15.96 1.44 -5.40
CA TRP A 151 -15.32 2.72 -5.68
C TRP A 151 -16.32 3.89 -5.64
N VAL A 152 -16.02 4.96 -4.90
CA VAL A 152 -16.95 6.06 -4.63
C VAL A 152 -16.58 7.33 -5.39
N ALA A 153 -15.27 7.65 -5.44
CA ALA A 153 -14.76 8.83 -6.11
C ALA A 153 -15.19 8.88 -7.58
N HIS A 154 -15.41 10.09 -8.06
CA HIS A 154 -15.76 10.32 -9.45
C HIS A 154 -14.54 10.18 -10.35
N GLU A 155 -14.68 9.45 -11.45
CA GLU A 155 -13.63 9.25 -12.45
C GLU A 155 -14.22 9.14 -13.85
N GLU A 156 -13.65 9.89 -14.79
CA GLU A 156 -13.99 9.85 -16.21
C GLU A 156 -12.82 9.34 -17.03
N PRO A 157 -13.07 8.57 -18.12
CA PRO A 157 -12.03 8.17 -19.05
C PRO A 157 -11.21 9.39 -19.52
N GLY A 158 -9.88 9.28 -19.48
CA GLY A 158 -8.96 10.36 -19.83
C GLY A 158 -8.74 11.42 -18.73
N HIS A 159 -9.55 11.40 -17.68
CA HIS A 159 -9.56 12.34 -16.55
C HIS A 159 -9.53 11.60 -15.19
N THR A 160 -8.66 10.59 -15.11
CA THR A 160 -8.42 9.81 -13.89
C THR A 160 -7.08 10.18 -13.26
N VAL A 161 -6.83 9.73 -12.02
CA VAL A 161 -5.50 9.85 -11.44
C VAL A 161 -4.52 9.01 -12.27
N PRO A 162 -3.44 9.60 -12.83
CA PRO A 162 -2.59 8.91 -13.80
C PRO A 162 -1.66 7.93 -13.11
N GLU A 163 -1.88 6.62 -13.22
CA GLU A 163 -1.00 5.63 -12.61
C GLU A 163 0.32 5.51 -13.38
N PRO A 164 1.49 5.86 -12.79
CA PRO A 164 2.75 5.86 -13.52
C PRO A 164 3.33 4.44 -13.58
N LEU A 165 2.85 3.66 -14.54
CA LEU A 165 3.15 2.22 -14.66
C LEU A 165 4.64 1.91 -14.73
N LEU A 166 5.40 2.79 -15.39
CA LEU A 166 6.84 2.60 -15.54
C LEU A 166 7.61 2.76 -14.22
N THR A 167 7.05 3.44 -13.24
CA THR A 167 7.72 3.66 -11.96
C THR A 167 7.09 2.85 -10.85
N ASN A 168 5.76 2.80 -10.79
CA ASN A 168 5.04 2.12 -9.71
C ASN A 168 5.31 0.61 -9.73
N ILE A 169 5.20 -0.07 -10.88
CA ILE A 169 5.42 -1.52 -10.95
C ILE A 169 6.82 -1.92 -10.45
N PRO A 170 7.93 -1.41 -11.02
CA PRO A 170 9.27 -1.74 -10.54
C PRO A 170 9.56 -1.17 -9.14
N GLY A 171 9.08 0.03 -8.82
CA GLY A 171 9.26 0.68 -7.53
C GLY A 171 8.66 -0.14 -6.38
N TYR A 172 7.41 -0.61 -6.55
CA TYR A 172 6.77 -1.52 -5.61
C TYR A 172 7.44 -2.90 -5.60
N ALA A 173 7.72 -3.48 -6.77
CA ALA A 173 8.27 -4.84 -6.84
C ALA A 173 9.65 -4.98 -6.17
N TYR A 174 10.60 -4.12 -6.55
CA TYR A 174 11.97 -4.25 -6.06
C TYR A 174 12.42 -3.09 -5.19
N GLY A 175 11.91 -1.87 -5.38
CA GLY A 175 12.26 -0.73 -4.53
C GLY A 175 11.85 -0.97 -3.08
N VAL A 176 10.58 -1.31 -2.84
CA VAL A 176 10.05 -1.69 -1.51
C VAL A 176 10.78 -2.91 -0.95
N LEU A 177 11.10 -3.90 -1.80
CA LEU A 177 11.88 -5.07 -1.36
C LEU A 177 13.28 -4.68 -0.89
N LEU A 178 13.99 -3.82 -1.63
CA LEU A 178 15.32 -3.35 -1.25
C LEU A 178 15.28 -2.57 0.05
N LEU A 179 14.31 -1.67 0.22
CA LEU A 179 14.08 -0.97 1.49
C LEU A 179 13.79 -1.96 2.63
N THR A 180 13.05 -3.03 2.35
CA THR A 180 12.75 -4.10 3.31
C THR A 180 14.01 -4.89 3.70
N ILE A 181 14.89 -5.18 2.73
CA ILE A 181 16.18 -5.83 2.96
C ILE A 181 17.09 -4.93 3.82
N VAL A 182 17.16 -3.64 3.50
CA VAL A 182 17.93 -2.65 4.27
C VAL A 182 17.36 -2.53 5.69
N GLY A 183 16.04 -2.45 5.85
CA GLY A 183 15.38 -2.46 7.15
C GLY A 183 15.71 -3.71 7.98
N CYS A 184 15.75 -4.89 7.35
CA CYS A 184 16.19 -6.12 8.01
C CYS A 184 17.67 -6.05 8.44
N ALA A 185 18.54 -5.43 7.64
CA ALA A 185 19.96 -5.23 7.99
C ALA A 185 20.12 -4.26 9.17
N ILE A 186 19.33 -3.18 9.21
CA ILE A 186 19.26 -2.23 10.31
C ILE A 186 18.78 -2.94 11.58
N MET A 187 17.67 -3.68 11.53
CA MET A 187 17.18 -4.49 12.66
C MET A 187 18.26 -5.43 13.19
N ARG A 188 19.00 -6.11 12.30
CA ARG A 188 20.09 -7.02 12.69
C ARG A 188 21.23 -6.27 13.37
N LYS A 189 21.60 -5.08 12.88
CA LYS A 189 22.64 -4.24 13.46
C LYS A 189 22.25 -3.74 14.86
N ILE A 190 20.99 -3.33 15.04
CA ILE A 190 20.42 -2.92 16.33
C ILE A 190 20.47 -4.10 17.32
N LYS A 191 20.01 -5.28 16.91
CA LYS A 191 20.02 -6.49 17.75
C LYS A 191 21.44 -6.94 18.11
N ASN A 192 22.40 -6.82 17.20
CA ASN A 192 23.81 -7.13 17.47
C ASN A 192 24.44 -6.13 18.45
N ARG A 193 24.01 -4.86 18.43
CA ARG A 193 24.48 -3.83 19.37
C ARG A 193 23.81 -3.97 20.75
N TRP A 194 22.54 -4.35 20.78
CA TRP A 194 21.76 -4.53 22.00
C TRP A 194 21.04 -5.89 21.99
N PRO A 195 21.73 -6.99 22.36
CA PRO A 195 21.15 -8.33 22.31
C PRO A 195 19.91 -8.53 23.20
N GLY A 196 19.80 -7.75 24.29
CA GLY A 196 18.66 -7.78 25.21
C GLY A 196 17.45 -6.93 24.81
N ILE A 197 17.45 -6.32 23.61
CA ILE A 197 16.29 -5.55 23.13
C ILE A 197 15.09 -6.49 22.90
N SER A 198 13.93 -6.13 23.44
CA SER A 198 12.70 -6.87 23.19
C SER A 198 12.25 -6.70 21.73
N ASN A 199 11.54 -7.69 21.19
CA ASN A 199 11.00 -7.61 19.83
C ASN A 199 10.13 -6.36 19.63
N LEU A 200 9.29 -6.01 20.61
CA LEU A 200 8.46 -4.80 20.53
C LEU A 200 9.30 -3.52 20.39
N ARG A 201 10.36 -3.36 21.21
CA ARG A 201 11.25 -2.20 21.10
C ARG A 201 11.98 -2.17 19.75
N LEU A 202 12.39 -3.34 19.24
CA LEU A 202 13.03 -3.43 17.92
C LEU A 202 12.08 -3.00 16.79
N VAL A 203 10.80 -3.41 16.86
CA VAL A 203 9.77 -2.99 15.90
C VAL A 203 9.54 -1.47 15.97
N LEU A 204 9.36 -0.91 17.18
CA LEU A 204 9.12 0.52 17.37
C LEU A 204 10.29 1.39 16.90
N VAL A 205 11.53 0.98 17.16
CA VAL A 205 12.72 1.69 16.65
C VAL A 205 12.78 1.61 15.12
N THR A 206 12.45 0.46 14.54
CA THR A 206 12.42 0.32 13.07
C THR A 206 11.33 1.19 12.46
N TYR A 207 10.17 1.29 13.10
CA TYR A 207 9.08 2.19 12.70
C TYR A 207 9.52 3.65 12.73
N ALA A 208 10.16 4.10 13.80
CA ALA A 208 10.68 5.46 13.89
C ALA A 208 11.73 5.75 12.79
N ILE A 209 12.61 4.79 12.49
CA ILE A 209 13.59 4.92 11.40
C ILE A 209 12.90 4.97 10.03
N ALA A 210 11.89 4.12 9.81
CA ALA A 210 11.12 4.10 8.57
C ALA A 210 10.39 5.42 8.33
N PHE A 211 9.74 5.97 9.37
CA PHE A 211 9.09 7.28 9.34
C PHE A 211 10.07 8.42 8.99
N VAL A 212 11.24 8.47 9.63
CA VAL A 212 12.24 9.51 9.35
C VAL A 212 12.83 9.36 7.95
N PHE A 213 13.08 8.13 7.52
CA PHE A 213 13.56 7.86 6.17
C PHE A 213 12.54 8.30 5.13
N ASP A 214 11.26 8.01 5.39
CA ASP A 214 10.16 8.42 4.53
C ASP A 214 10.04 9.94 4.44
N PHE A 215 10.07 10.66 5.56
CA PHE A 215 10.14 12.12 5.55
C PHE A 215 11.29 12.67 4.66
N VAL A 216 12.49 12.09 4.76
CA VAL A 216 13.63 12.54 3.96
C VAL A 216 13.46 12.20 2.48
N MET A 217 13.02 10.99 2.16
CA MET A 217 12.87 10.54 0.78
C MET A 217 11.68 11.20 0.10
N GLU A 218 10.52 11.21 0.76
CA GLU A 218 9.27 11.68 0.21
C GLU A 218 9.12 13.19 0.34
N ALA A 219 9.12 13.71 1.57
CA ALA A 219 8.84 15.13 1.82
C ALA A 219 9.93 16.07 1.30
N LEU A 220 11.20 15.66 1.39
CA LEU A 220 12.32 16.53 0.99
C LEU A 220 12.83 16.27 -0.44
N ILE A 221 12.52 15.12 -1.05
CA ILE A 221 13.02 14.77 -2.39
C ILE A 221 11.87 14.52 -3.35
N MET A 222 11.03 13.50 -3.16
CA MET A 222 10.03 13.09 -4.17
C MET A 222 8.92 14.12 -4.41
N LEU A 223 8.40 14.73 -3.35
CA LEU A 223 7.38 15.79 -3.47
C LEU A 223 7.95 17.06 -4.12
N PRO A 224 9.12 17.60 -3.70
CA PRO A 224 9.74 18.76 -4.36
C PRO A 224 10.16 18.54 -5.82
N ILE A 225 10.59 17.33 -6.21
CA ILE A 225 10.85 17.01 -7.63
C ILE A 225 9.57 16.76 -8.41
N GLY A 226 8.41 16.80 -7.76
CA GLY A 226 7.09 16.69 -8.36
C GLY A 226 6.75 15.30 -8.88
N PHE A 227 7.08 14.26 -8.12
CA PHE A 227 6.72 12.87 -8.44
C PHE A 227 5.21 12.61 -8.29
N TYR A 228 4.62 13.09 -7.20
CA TYR A 228 3.19 13.20 -6.93
C TYR A 228 2.92 14.42 -6.05
N SER A 229 1.66 14.66 -5.76
CA SER A 229 1.17 15.67 -4.82
C SER A 229 0.03 15.09 -3.99
N TYR A 230 -0.13 15.57 -2.75
CA TYR A 230 -1.25 15.23 -1.87
C TYR A 230 -2.27 16.37 -1.78
N PRO A 231 -3.07 16.65 -2.82
CA PRO A 231 -3.97 17.79 -2.81
C PRO A 231 -5.09 17.68 -1.77
N GLY A 232 -5.56 16.47 -1.46
CA GLY A 232 -6.61 16.24 -0.46
C GLY A 232 -6.09 16.14 0.97
N ALA A 233 -4.84 16.51 1.24
CA ALA A 233 -4.28 16.39 2.59
C ALA A 233 -4.88 17.38 3.59
N ILE A 234 -5.07 16.94 4.84
CA ILE A 234 -5.34 17.81 5.99
C ILE A 234 -4.12 18.73 6.20
N GLN A 235 -4.27 20.01 5.87
CA GLN A 235 -3.21 20.99 5.85
C GLN A 235 -2.62 21.23 7.24
N SER A 236 -3.43 21.23 8.30
CA SER A 236 -2.96 21.41 9.67
C SER A 236 -2.03 20.30 10.18
N LEU A 237 -2.05 19.13 9.54
CA LEU A 237 -1.22 17.97 9.85
C LEU A 237 -0.17 17.70 8.78
N SER A 238 0.15 18.71 7.96
CA SER A 238 1.05 18.60 6.83
C SER A 238 2.26 19.53 6.95
N PHE A 239 3.41 19.04 6.52
CA PHE A 239 4.59 19.84 6.26
C PHE A 239 4.42 20.60 4.93
N ASN A 240 4.82 21.87 4.86
CA ASN A 240 4.60 22.76 3.69
C ASN A 240 3.14 22.80 3.21
N ALA A 241 2.21 22.86 4.14
CA ALA A 241 0.77 22.95 3.88
C ALA A 241 0.42 24.03 2.84
N GLY A 242 -0.51 23.71 1.93
CA GLY A 242 -0.96 24.63 0.88
C GLY A 242 -0.03 24.75 -0.33
N THR A 243 1.06 23.98 -0.38
CA THR A 243 1.96 23.91 -1.55
C THR A 243 1.77 22.60 -2.31
N TYR A 244 2.24 22.52 -3.56
CA TYR A 244 2.19 21.27 -4.33
C TYR A 244 3.02 20.13 -3.72
N TYR A 245 3.99 20.45 -2.87
CA TYR A 245 4.88 19.49 -2.22
C TYR A 245 4.56 19.35 -0.73
N GLN A 246 3.30 19.60 -0.34
CA GLN A 246 2.85 19.35 1.01
C GLN A 246 2.93 17.86 1.34
N TRP A 247 3.44 17.56 2.53
CA TRP A 247 3.61 16.19 3.00
C TRP A 247 2.78 15.95 4.25
N PRO A 248 1.70 15.15 4.18
CA PRO A 248 0.92 14.81 5.36
C PRO A 248 1.74 13.96 6.32
N ILE A 249 1.89 14.38 7.57
CA ILE A 249 2.69 13.64 8.58
C ILE A 249 2.11 12.23 8.80
N TYR A 250 0.79 12.11 8.67
CA TYR A 250 0.10 10.83 8.78
C TYR A 250 0.38 9.89 7.61
N GLU A 251 0.82 10.40 6.45
CA GLU A 251 1.39 9.52 5.42
C GLU A 251 2.63 8.82 5.97
N GLY A 252 3.64 9.55 6.44
CA GLY A 252 4.84 8.90 6.98
C GLY A 252 4.54 7.88 8.08
N LEU A 253 3.48 8.08 8.85
CA LEU A 253 3.01 7.11 9.84
C LEU A 253 2.40 5.85 9.20
N MET A 254 1.58 5.99 8.16
CA MET A 254 0.98 4.89 7.40
C MET A 254 2.05 4.12 6.63
N TRP A 255 2.82 4.79 5.77
CA TRP A 255 3.88 4.15 4.98
C TRP A 255 4.99 3.56 5.86
N GLY A 256 5.41 4.26 6.92
CA GLY A 256 6.32 3.72 7.92
C GLY A 256 5.78 2.45 8.58
N GLY A 257 4.45 2.34 8.73
CA GLY A 257 3.75 1.17 9.26
C GLY A 257 3.82 -0.02 8.32
N VAL A 258 3.50 0.21 7.04
CA VAL A 258 3.64 -0.78 5.96
C VAL A 258 5.07 -1.30 5.91
N GLN A 259 6.04 -0.39 5.81
CA GLN A 259 7.44 -0.74 5.67
C GLN A 259 7.95 -1.53 6.88
N THR A 260 7.56 -1.15 8.09
CA THR A 260 7.91 -1.89 9.30
C THR A 260 7.26 -3.25 9.34
N ALA A 261 6.00 -3.38 8.95
CA ALA A 261 5.29 -4.65 8.89
C ALA A 261 5.96 -5.62 7.89
N LEU A 262 6.36 -5.13 6.71
CA LEU A 262 7.08 -5.90 5.70
C LEU A 262 8.47 -6.33 6.19
N VAL A 263 9.20 -5.43 6.86
CA VAL A 263 10.48 -5.76 7.50
C VAL A 263 10.28 -6.84 8.56
N CYS A 264 9.25 -6.73 9.40
CA CYS A 264 8.93 -7.72 10.42
C CYS A 264 8.58 -9.08 9.80
N LEU A 265 7.76 -9.08 8.74
CA LEU A 265 7.38 -10.28 8.00
C LEU A 265 8.62 -11.01 7.44
N ARG A 266 9.60 -10.26 6.93
CA ARG A 266 10.85 -10.80 6.38
C ARG A 266 11.88 -11.16 7.46
N PHE A 267 11.95 -10.41 8.55
CA PHE A 267 12.99 -10.56 9.59
C PHE A 267 12.67 -11.68 10.57
N PHE A 268 11.43 -11.78 11.04
CA PHE A 268 11.01 -12.79 12.02
C PHE A 268 10.63 -14.09 11.32
N THR A 269 11.66 -14.84 10.91
CA THR A 269 11.52 -16.17 10.32
C THR A 269 11.78 -17.28 11.33
N ASP A 270 11.23 -18.47 11.07
CA ASP A 270 11.57 -19.68 11.83
C ASP A 270 12.95 -20.23 11.46
N ASP A 271 13.38 -21.31 12.11
CA ASP A 271 14.68 -21.97 11.85
C ASP A 271 14.82 -22.51 10.41
N ARG A 272 13.71 -22.60 9.67
CA ARG A 272 13.65 -23.02 8.27
C ARG A 272 13.55 -21.82 7.32
N GLY A 273 13.68 -20.59 7.83
CA GLY A 273 13.61 -19.35 7.04
C GLY A 273 12.20 -19.00 6.57
N ARG A 274 11.16 -19.47 7.26
CA ARG A 274 9.76 -19.25 6.91
C ARG A 274 9.14 -18.12 7.72
N THR A 275 8.38 -17.29 7.03
CA THR A 275 7.59 -16.21 7.61
C THR A 275 6.42 -16.73 8.45
N VAL A 276 5.79 -15.86 9.25
CA VAL A 276 4.63 -16.24 10.08
C VAL A 276 3.42 -16.71 9.24
N VAL A 277 3.28 -16.18 8.03
CA VAL A 277 2.12 -16.43 7.15
C VAL A 277 2.17 -17.78 6.46
N GLU A 278 3.36 -18.35 6.27
CA GLU A 278 3.56 -19.65 5.64
C GLU A 278 3.78 -20.79 6.66
N ARG A 279 3.63 -20.51 7.97
CA ARG A 279 3.78 -21.53 9.02
C ARG A 279 2.78 -22.66 8.82
N GLY A 280 3.29 -23.90 8.86
CA GLY A 280 2.51 -25.12 8.66
C GLY A 280 2.42 -25.62 7.22
N ILE A 281 3.12 -24.98 6.27
CA ILE A 281 3.08 -25.36 4.84
C ILE A 281 3.51 -26.82 4.56
N ASP A 282 4.31 -27.44 5.45
CA ASP A 282 4.72 -28.86 5.34
C ASP A 282 3.53 -29.84 5.27
N ARG A 283 2.35 -29.39 5.68
CA ARG A 283 1.12 -30.19 5.68
C ARG A 283 0.42 -30.22 4.34
N VAL A 284 0.81 -29.35 3.41
CA VAL A 284 0.23 -29.33 2.07
C VAL A 284 0.68 -30.59 1.34
N ARG A 285 -0.24 -31.55 1.24
CA ARG A 285 -0.07 -32.75 0.42
C ARG A 285 -0.13 -32.34 -1.06
N GLY A 286 0.93 -32.65 -1.80
CA GLY A 286 1.04 -32.38 -3.23
C GLY A 286 2.48 -32.20 -3.70
N GLY A 287 2.66 -32.09 -5.01
CA GLY A 287 3.98 -31.84 -5.62
C GLY A 287 4.55 -30.46 -5.28
N PHE A 288 5.85 -30.30 -5.54
CA PHE A 288 6.62 -29.08 -5.27
C PHE A 288 5.96 -27.79 -5.76
N VAL A 289 5.41 -27.81 -6.99
CA VAL A 289 4.73 -26.66 -7.61
C VAL A 289 3.55 -26.18 -6.77
N LYS A 290 2.69 -27.11 -6.31
CA LYS A 290 1.52 -26.78 -5.50
C LYS A 290 1.93 -26.16 -4.15
N GLN A 291 2.96 -26.71 -3.52
CA GLN A 291 3.48 -26.17 -2.26
C GLN A 291 4.05 -24.76 -2.44
N GLN A 292 4.84 -24.52 -3.49
CA GLN A 292 5.39 -23.19 -3.78
C GLN A 292 4.30 -22.17 -4.12
N PHE A 293 3.26 -22.57 -4.85
CA PHE A 293 2.15 -21.68 -5.18
C PHE A 293 1.31 -21.30 -3.94
N VAL A 294 0.96 -22.27 -3.08
CA VAL A 294 0.25 -21.99 -1.82
C VAL A 294 1.10 -21.11 -0.91
N ARG A 295 2.42 -21.36 -0.85
CA ARG A 295 3.37 -20.53 -0.12
C ARG A 295 3.39 -19.09 -0.65
N PHE A 296 3.45 -18.93 -1.97
CA PHE A 296 3.38 -17.62 -2.63
C PHE A 296 2.07 -16.90 -2.29
N LEU A 297 0.92 -17.56 -2.39
CA LEU A 297 -0.37 -16.96 -2.02
C LEU A 297 -0.39 -16.53 -0.56
N ALA A 298 0.17 -17.32 0.36
CA ALA A 298 0.24 -16.93 1.76
C ALA A 298 1.11 -15.68 1.99
N ILE A 299 2.27 -15.60 1.33
CA ILE A 299 3.14 -14.42 1.38
C ILE A 299 2.46 -13.21 0.76
N PHE A 300 1.85 -13.38 -0.42
CA PHE A 300 1.12 -12.32 -1.10
C PHE A 300 -0.07 -11.81 -0.27
N GLY A 301 -0.81 -12.71 0.38
CA GLY A 301 -1.87 -12.34 1.32
C GLY A 301 -1.35 -11.56 2.51
N GLY A 302 -0.20 -11.96 3.07
CA GLY A 302 0.45 -11.23 4.16
C GLY A 302 0.92 -9.84 3.76
N VAL A 303 1.62 -9.72 2.64
CA VAL A 303 2.11 -8.45 2.07
C VAL A 303 0.93 -7.53 1.75
N SER A 304 -0.08 -8.04 1.04
CA SER A 304 -1.26 -7.28 0.67
C SER A 304 -2.06 -6.82 1.88
N ALA A 305 -2.19 -7.65 2.91
CA ALA A 305 -2.87 -7.25 4.14
C ALA A 305 -2.09 -6.22 4.95
N CYS A 306 -0.75 -6.26 4.95
CA CYS A 306 0.05 -5.21 5.59
C CYS A 306 -0.26 -3.86 4.94
N PHE A 307 -0.25 -3.79 3.61
CA PHE A 307 -0.57 -2.57 2.90
C PHE A 307 -2.03 -2.15 3.09
N PHE A 308 -2.96 -3.09 2.97
CA PHE A 308 -4.37 -2.80 3.18
C PHE A 308 -4.67 -2.21 4.57
N LEU A 309 -4.14 -2.84 5.63
CA LEU A 309 -4.47 -2.47 7.02
C LEU A 309 -3.72 -1.23 7.49
N PHE A 310 -2.44 -1.07 7.13
CA PHE A 310 -1.63 0.05 7.60
C PHE A 310 -1.68 1.27 6.70
N TYR A 311 -2.11 1.12 5.45
CA TYR A 311 -2.21 2.20 4.46
C TYR A 311 -3.65 2.46 4.04
N ASN A 312 -4.29 1.51 3.33
CA ASN A 312 -5.58 1.80 2.69
C ASN A 312 -6.70 2.11 3.67
N VAL A 313 -6.83 1.35 4.75
CA VAL A 313 -7.86 1.60 5.77
C VAL A 313 -7.71 2.99 6.41
N PRO A 314 -6.55 3.39 6.97
CA PRO A 314 -6.41 4.73 7.52
C PRO A 314 -6.44 5.83 6.45
N ALA A 315 -5.86 5.61 5.26
CA ALA A 315 -5.86 6.60 4.18
C ALA A 315 -7.28 6.90 3.68
N THR A 316 -8.11 5.87 3.48
CA THR A 316 -9.52 6.07 3.09
C THR A 316 -10.33 6.81 4.16
N TRP A 317 -10.05 6.58 5.44
CA TRP A 317 -10.68 7.33 6.53
C TRP A 317 -10.23 8.81 6.53
N LEU A 318 -8.94 9.06 6.39
CA LEU A 318 -8.37 10.41 6.40
C LEU A 318 -8.74 11.20 5.14
N GLY A 319 -8.87 10.54 4.00
CA GLY A 319 -9.29 11.14 2.73
C GLY A 319 -10.71 11.69 2.74
N MET A 320 -11.57 11.26 3.68
CA MET A 320 -12.90 11.86 3.89
C MET A 320 -12.84 13.22 4.61
N HIS A 321 -11.68 13.59 5.16
CA HIS A 321 -11.47 14.80 5.95
C HIS A 321 -10.53 15.78 5.24
N GLY A 322 -10.36 15.64 3.91
CA GLY A 322 -9.47 16.51 3.15
C GLY A 322 -9.89 17.97 3.19
N ASP A 323 -8.91 18.86 3.32
CA ASP A 323 -9.11 20.30 3.20
C ASP A 323 -9.29 20.70 1.72
N ALA A 324 -9.53 21.98 1.47
CA ALA A 324 -9.59 22.52 0.12
C ALA A 324 -8.27 22.23 -0.63
N TRP A 325 -8.41 21.76 -1.87
CA TRP A 325 -7.27 21.56 -2.75
C TRP A 325 -6.42 22.82 -2.87
N PRO A 326 -5.09 22.77 -2.64
CA PRO A 326 -4.26 23.96 -2.74
C PRO A 326 -4.27 24.57 -4.14
N GLU A 327 -4.36 25.90 -4.22
CA GLU A 327 -4.28 26.64 -5.49
C GLU A 327 -2.98 26.32 -6.26
N ASP A 328 -1.88 26.08 -5.53
CA ASP A 328 -0.58 25.74 -6.12
C ASP A 328 -0.58 24.38 -6.81
N VAL A 329 -1.47 23.45 -6.44
CA VAL A 329 -1.70 22.20 -7.16
C VAL A 329 -2.64 22.43 -8.34
N GLN A 330 -3.75 23.13 -8.12
CA GLN A 330 -4.79 23.34 -9.15
C GLN A 330 -4.24 24.05 -10.40
N LYS A 331 -3.35 25.04 -10.23
CA LYS A 331 -2.73 25.77 -11.36
C LYS A 331 -1.69 24.95 -12.15
N ARG A 332 -1.34 23.74 -11.68
CA ARG A 332 -0.37 22.84 -12.32
C ARG A 332 -1.14 21.70 -12.95
N SER A 333 -1.44 21.82 -14.23
CA SER A 333 -2.24 20.83 -14.97
C SER A 333 -1.64 19.42 -14.92
N TYR A 334 -0.33 19.29 -14.75
CA TYR A 334 0.34 17.99 -14.63
C TYR A 334 0.10 17.29 -13.27
N PHE A 335 -0.47 17.97 -12.27
CA PHE A 335 -0.99 17.35 -11.04
C PHE A 335 -2.53 17.28 -11.02
N ASN A 336 -3.19 18.12 -11.80
CA ASN A 336 -4.64 18.09 -11.98
C ASN A 336 -4.99 17.88 -13.48
N PRO A 337 -4.95 16.64 -13.98
CA PRO A 337 -5.15 16.35 -15.40
C PRO A 337 -6.65 16.37 -15.80
N GLY A 338 -7.35 17.43 -15.43
CA GLY A 338 -8.77 17.61 -15.70
C GLY A 338 -9.69 16.74 -14.83
N ILE A 339 -9.24 16.36 -13.63
CA ILE A 339 -10.09 15.63 -12.66
C ILE A 339 -11.18 16.57 -12.11
N CYS A 340 -10.84 17.84 -11.94
CA CYS A 340 -11.70 18.90 -11.43
C CYS A 340 -11.14 20.28 -11.80
N GLY A 341 -11.89 21.34 -11.54
CA GLY A 341 -11.45 22.72 -11.72
C GLY A 341 -11.48 23.17 -13.18
N GLU A 342 -10.49 23.97 -13.59
CA GLU A 342 -10.44 24.56 -14.93
C GLU A 342 -10.56 23.50 -16.04
N GLY A 343 -11.46 23.74 -16.99
CA GLY A 343 -11.73 22.82 -18.10
C GLY A 343 -12.76 21.73 -17.76
N THR A 344 -13.30 21.72 -16.55
CA THR A 344 -14.40 20.85 -16.12
C THR A 344 -15.59 21.68 -15.64
N ASP A 345 -16.74 21.05 -15.45
CA ASP A 345 -17.90 21.65 -14.82
C ASP A 345 -17.96 21.38 -13.29
N ARG A 346 -16.91 20.75 -12.75
CA ARG A 346 -16.84 20.28 -11.36
C ARG A 346 -15.77 21.04 -10.59
N PRO A 347 -16.13 21.71 -9.48
CA PRO A 347 -15.13 22.28 -8.61
C PRO A 347 -14.25 21.19 -7.99
N CYS A 348 -12.98 21.53 -7.73
CA CYS A 348 -12.10 20.65 -6.98
C CYS A 348 -12.59 20.45 -5.55
N PRO A 349 -12.29 19.28 -4.93
CA PRO A 349 -12.73 18.98 -3.57
C PRO A 349 -12.45 20.12 -2.59
N ASN A 350 -13.51 20.55 -1.90
CA ASN A 350 -13.50 21.63 -0.94
C ASN A 350 -14.47 21.27 0.22
N PRO A 351 -14.05 21.42 1.50
CA PRO A 351 -14.91 21.12 2.65
C PRO A 351 -16.20 21.94 2.72
N ASP A 352 -16.29 23.07 2.01
CA ASP A 352 -17.50 23.89 1.91
C ASP A 352 -18.58 23.25 1.01
N LEU A 353 -18.22 22.24 0.21
CA LEU A 353 -19.11 21.57 -0.72
C LEU A 353 -19.39 20.11 -0.29
N PRO A 354 -20.59 19.56 -0.58
CA PRO A 354 -20.85 18.15 -0.40
C PRO A 354 -19.88 17.31 -1.23
N LEU A 355 -19.39 16.21 -0.65
CA LEU A 355 -18.44 15.32 -1.31
C LEU A 355 -19.19 14.46 -2.36
N PRO A 356 -18.98 14.70 -3.68
CA PRO A 356 -19.73 14.01 -4.70
C PRO A 356 -19.22 12.58 -4.87
N THR A 357 -20.14 11.68 -5.17
CA THR A 357 -19.85 10.29 -5.54
C THR A 357 -20.04 10.12 -7.05
N LYS A 358 -19.54 9.02 -7.62
CA LYS A 358 -19.77 8.65 -9.02
C LYS A 358 -21.24 8.49 -9.43
N HIS A 359 -22.18 8.47 -8.48
CA HIS A 359 -23.62 8.29 -8.73
C HIS A 359 -24.49 9.42 -8.18
N SER A 360 -23.90 10.43 -7.53
CA SER A 360 -24.66 11.55 -6.96
C SER A 360 -24.64 12.75 -7.89
N GLY A 361 -25.56 13.68 -7.66
CA GLY A 361 -25.38 15.04 -8.18
C GLY A 361 -24.20 15.75 -7.52
N TYR A 362 -23.79 16.86 -8.10
CA TYR A 362 -22.75 17.76 -7.61
C TYR A 362 -23.16 19.22 -7.84
N VAL A 363 -22.49 20.13 -7.14
CA VAL A 363 -22.65 21.57 -7.36
C VAL A 363 -21.59 22.02 -8.37
N ASN A 364 -22.00 22.66 -9.46
CA ASN A 364 -21.08 23.17 -10.49
C ASN A 364 -20.43 24.50 -10.06
N HIS A 365 -19.61 25.07 -10.95
CA HIS A 365 -18.92 26.35 -10.70
C HIS A 365 -19.87 27.54 -10.51
N GLU A 366 -21.08 27.45 -11.05
CA GLU A 366 -22.14 28.46 -10.96
C GLU A 366 -23.00 28.33 -9.69
N GLY A 367 -22.78 27.29 -8.88
CA GLY A 367 -23.57 27.01 -7.67
C GLY A 367 -24.88 26.26 -7.94
N GLU A 368 -25.06 25.72 -9.15
CA GLU A 368 -26.23 24.94 -9.54
C GLU A 368 -26.02 23.45 -9.23
N LEU A 369 -27.08 22.79 -8.75
CA LEU A 369 -27.07 21.34 -8.53
C LEU A 369 -27.27 20.62 -9.87
N VAL A 370 -26.23 19.96 -10.35
CA VAL A 370 -26.26 19.08 -11.53
C VAL A 370 -26.57 17.66 -11.07
N LEU A 371 -27.65 17.06 -11.60
CA LEU A 371 -28.03 15.68 -11.33
C LEU A 371 -27.58 14.76 -12.48
N PRO A 372 -27.28 13.48 -12.21
CA PRO A 372 -27.02 12.51 -13.27
C PRO A 372 -28.22 12.35 -14.21
N ASP A 373 -27.96 11.97 -15.46
CA ASP A 373 -28.99 11.76 -16.47
C ASP A 373 -30.10 10.82 -15.98
N GLY A 374 -31.35 11.25 -16.16
CA GLY A 374 -32.53 10.47 -15.75
C GLY A 374 -32.82 10.46 -14.25
N VAL A 375 -32.04 11.17 -13.44
CA VAL A 375 -32.27 11.33 -12.00
C VAL A 375 -33.03 12.64 -11.74
N SER A 376 -34.02 12.58 -10.86
CA SER A 376 -34.74 13.76 -10.37
C SER A 376 -34.64 13.84 -8.85
N ILE A 377 -34.87 15.02 -8.29
CA ILE A 377 -34.89 15.21 -6.84
C ILE A 377 -35.97 14.29 -6.24
N PRO A 378 -35.62 13.42 -5.26
CA PRO A 378 -36.59 12.54 -4.65
C PRO A 378 -37.76 13.30 -4.02
N PRO A 379 -39.02 12.85 -4.19
CA PRO A 379 -40.17 13.51 -3.60
C PRO A 379 -40.18 13.36 -2.08
N VAL A 380 -40.81 14.30 -1.38
CA VAL A 380 -41.00 14.23 0.07
C VAL A 380 -41.94 13.07 0.41
N VAL A 381 -41.47 12.11 1.20
CA VAL A 381 -42.30 11.01 1.74
C VAL A 381 -42.91 11.46 3.07
N PRO A 382 -44.25 11.57 3.20
CA PRO A 382 -44.87 12.05 4.42
C PRO A 382 -44.70 11.06 5.57
N ILE A 383 -44.46 11.58 6.78
CA ILE A 383 -44.40 10.78 8.01
C ILE A 383 -45.80 10.29 8.34
N GLN A 384 -45.99 8.98 8.48
CA GLN A 384 -47.23 8.41 8.97
C GLN A 384 -47.44 8.82 10.44
N ARG A 385 -48.44 9.66 10.71
CA ARG A 385 -48.82 10.07 12.06
C ARG A 385 -50.02 9.24 12.50
N PRO A 386 -50.07 8.74 13.76
CA PRO A 386 -51.26 8.09 14.28
C PRO A 386 -52.44 9.06 14.24
N GLU A 387 -53.59 8.60 13.74
CA GLU A 387 -54.82 9.39 13.78
C GLU A 387 -55.13 9.75 15.24
N LYS A 388 -55.27 11.04 15.54
CA LYS A 388 -55.83 11.47 16.82
C LYS A 388 -57.32 11.08 16.79
N GLY A 389 -57.65 9.97 17.44
CA GLY A 389 -59.03 9.55 17.70
C GLY A 389 -59.76 10.53 18.60
#